data_AF-A0A7Y2JDV6-F1
#
_entry.id   AF-A0A7Y2JDV6-F1
#
_cell.length_a   1.000
_cell.length_b   1.000
_cell.length_c   1.000
_cell.angle_alpha   90.00
_cell.angle_beta   90.00
_cell.angle_gamma   90.00
#
_symmetry.space_group_name_H-M   'P 1'
#
loop_
_entity.id
_entity.type
_entity.pdbx_description
1 polymer ?
#
loop_
_entity_poly.entity_id
_entity_poly.type
_entity_poly.pdbx_seq_one_letter_code
_entity_poly.pdbx_strand_id
1 'polypeptide(L)'
;MRTLLHPTYFPSIYQMAVMAQSNKIVFEKFDNYQKQTYRNRCVILGPNGKQTLSVPVNYTQKKRQLYKDVKIANDYKWQINHLKSWQT
;
A
#
# COMPACT_ATOMS: atom_id res chain seq x y z
N MET A 1 12.79 9.15 -19.16
CA MET A 1 12.20 9.96 -18.09
C MET A 1 12.48 9.35 -16.71
N ARG A 2 12.69 10.20 -15.68
CA ARG A 2 12.75 9.81 -14.26
C ARG A 2 11.41 10.18 -13.61
N THR A 3 10.80 9.25 -12.88
CA THR A 3 9.45 9.44 -12.35
C THR A 3 9.40 9.25 -10.84
N LEU A 4 8.68 10.13 -10.15
CA LEU A 4 8.45 10.08 -8.71
C LEU A 4 7.07 9.46 -8.44
N LEU A 5 7.00 8.46 -7.56
CA LEU A 5 5.76 7.77 -7.20
C LEU A 5 5.70 7.53 -5.69
N HIS A 6 4.52 7.60 -5.09
CA HIS A 6 4.36 7.10 -3.71
C HIS A 6 4.35 5.57 -3.69
N PRO A 7 5.03 4.91 -2.74
CA PRO A 7 4.82 3.50 -2.48
C PRO A 7 3.34 3.21 -2.14
N THR A 8 2.84 2.08 -2.64
CA THR A 8 1.49 1.59 -2.42
C THR A 8 1.53 0.10 -2.12
N TYR A 9 0.60 -0.42 -1.33
CA TYR A 9 0.56 -1.85 -1.02
C TYR A 9 0.32 -2.69 -2.29
N PHE A 10 -0.61 -2.26 -3.14
CA PHE A 10 -0.87 -2.83 -4.45
C PHE A 10 -1.09 -1.67 -5.42
N PRO A 11 -0.20 -1.44 -6.40
CA PRO A 11 -0.29 -0.29 -7.29
C PRO A 11 -1.51 -0.39 -8.21
N SER A 12 -2.05 0.76 -8.62
CA SER A 12 -3.10 0.81 -9.65
C SER A 12 -2.54 0.56 -11.04
N ILE A 13 -3.40 0.23 -12.02
CA ILE A 13 -2.97 0.06 -13.42
C ILE A 13 -2.25 1.31 -13.97
N TYR A 14 -2.70 2.51 -13.60
CA TYR A 14 -2.02 3.76 -13.94
C TYR A 14 -0.59 3.81 -13.38
N GLN A 15 -0.42 3.45 -12.11
CA GLN A 15 0.89 3.44 -11.46
C GLN A 15 1.80 2.38 -12.10
N MET A 16 1.29 1.18 -12.39
CA MET A 16 2.05 0.13 -13.09
C MET A 16 2.44 0.56 -14.52
N ALA A 17 1.52 1.16 -15.28
CA ALA A 17 1.78 1.64 -16.64
C ALA A 17 2.87 2.74 -16.66
N VAL A 18 2.81 3.67 -15.70
CA VAL A 18 3.84 4.71 -15.52
C VAL A 18 5.18 4.09 -15.11
N MET A 19 5.19 3.09 -14.20
CA MET A 19 6.40 2.36 -13.83
C MET A 19 7.05 1.66 -15.03
N ALA A 20 6.26 0.96 -15.85
CA ALA A 20 6.74 0.24 -17.03
C ALA A 20 7.35 1.17 -18.11
N GLN A 21 6.87 2.40 -18.22
CA GLN A 21 7.37 3.41 -19.17
C GLN A 21 8.53 4.26 -18.61
N SER A 22 8.91 4.10 -17.33
CA SER A 22 9.90 4.94 -16.66
C SER A 22 11.30 4.33 -16.67
N ASN A 23 12.27 4.99 -17.31
CA ASN A 23 13.68 4.56 -17.27
C ASN A 23 14.27 4.55 -15.85
N LYS A 24 13.72 5.36 -14.92
CA LYS A 24 14.11 5.37 -13.51
C LYS A 24 12.93 5.74 -12.62
N ILE A 25 12.61 4.89 -11.66
CA ILE A 25 11.58 5.13 -10.65
C ILE A 25 12.25 5.62 -9.37
N VAL A 26 11.64 6.61 -8.70
CA VAL A 26 12.00 7.04 -7.35
C VAL A 26 10.76 7.03 -6.49
N PHE A 27 10.88 6.48 -5.28
CA PHE A 27 9.77 6.38 -4.34
C PHE A 27 9.77 7.53 -3.34
N GLU A 28 8.66 8.28 -3.28
CA GLU A 28 8.45 9.34 -2.32
C GLU A 28 7.95 8.77 -0.99
N LYS A 29 8.81 8.87 0.04
CA LYS A 29 8.63 8.27 1.38
C LYS A 29 8.98 9.22 2.53
N PHE A 30 9.33 10.47 2.23
CA PHE A 30 9.63 11.54 3.17
C PHE A 30 8.41 12.46 3.40
N ASP A 31 7.27 12.15 2.78
CA ASP A 31 5.98 12.71 3.14
C ASP A 31 5.47 12.17 4.48
N ASN A 32 4.42 12.81 5.02
CA ASN A 32 3.72 12.30 6.20
C ASN A 32 2.82 11.12 5.80
N TYR A 33 2.85 10.04 6.58
CA TYR A 33 1.96 8.92 6.34
C TYR A 33 0.48 9.32 6.48
N GLN A 34 -0.28 9.07 5.42
CA GLN A 34 -1.71 9.27 5.37
C GLN A 34 -2.42 7.93 5.58
N LYS A 35 -3.14 7.81 6.71
CA LYS A 35 -4.05 6.68 6.95
C LYS A 35 -5.06 6.56 5.82
N GLN A 36 -5.51 5.34 5.58
CA GLN A 36 -6.31 4.99 4.40
C GLN A 36 -5.48 5.18 3.11
N THR A 37 -5.90 6.02 2.15
CA THR A 37 -5.26 6.17 0.82
C THR A 37 -5.05 4.82 0.10
N TYR A 38 -3.89 4.59 -0.54
CA TYR A 38 -3.45 3.30 -1.11
C TYR A 38 -2.08 2.83 -0.55
N ARG A 39 -1.48 3.60 0.39
CA ARG A 39 -0.18 3.33 0.99
C ARG A 39 -0.13 2.02 1.78
N ASN A 40 -1.26 1.56 2.32
CA ASN A 40 -1.37 0.31 3.09
C ASN A 40 -2.64 -0.51 2.79
N ARG A 41 -3.45 -0.15 1.79
CA ARG A 41 -4.69 -0.87 1.46
C ARG A 41 -4.95 -0.93 -0.04
N CYS A 42 -5.71 -1.92 -0.48
CA CYS A 42 -6.23 -2.03 -1.83
C CYS A 42 -7.64 -2.62 -1.83
N VAL A 43 -8.32 -2.57 -2.98
CA VAL A 43 -9.62 -3.20 -3.20
C VAL A 43 -9.46 -4.22 -4.31
N ILE A 44 -9.90 -5.45 -4.06
CA ILE A 44 -9.95 -6.55 -5.02
C ILE A 44 -11.41 -6.95 -5.26
N LEU A 45 -11.67 -7.71 -6.32
CA LEU A 45 -12.94 -8.38 -6.53
C LEU A 45 -12.83 -9.80 -5.95
N GLY A 46 -13.73 -10.16 -5.04
CA GLY A 46 -13.89 -11.51 -4.51
C GLY A 46 -15.29 -12.06 -4.78
N PRO A 47 -15.60 -13.30 -4.33
CA PRO A 47 -16.90 -13.94 -4.58
C PRO A 47 -18.11 -13.14 -4.08
N ASN A 48 -17.93 -12.41 -2.97
CA ASN A 48 -18.96 -11.57 -2.36
C ASN A 48 -18.87 -10.09 -2.81
N GLY A 49 -18.26 -9.82 -3.97
CA GLY A 49 -18.08 -8.47 -4.50
C GLY A 49 -16.77 -7.80 -4.05
N LYS A 50 -16.79 -6.48 -3.85
CA LYS A 50 -15.56 -5.69 -3.56
C LYS A 50 -15.04 -5.98 -2.15
N GLN A 51 -13.87 -6.61 -2.05
CA GLN A 51 -13.17 -6.87 -0.80
C GLN A 51 -12.01 -5.88 -0.61
N THR A 52 -11.94 -5.24 0.55
CA THR A 52 -10.81 -4.37 0.92
C THR A 52 -9.76 -5.18 1.68
N LEU A 53 -8.52 -5.18 1.19
CA LEU A 53 -7.35 -5.69 1.92
C LEU A 53 -6.59 -4.52 2.54
N SER A 54 -6.14 -4.65 3.78
CA SER A 54 -5.43 -3.59 4.50
C SER A 54 -4.29 -4.15 5.33
N VAL A 55 -3.07 -3.78 4.98
CA VAL A 55 -1.87 -4.01 5.80
C VAL A 55 -2.00 -3.17 7.07
N PRO A 56 -2.05 -3.79 8.27
CA PRO A 56 -2.07 -3.07 9.53
C PRO A 56 -0.71 -2.42 9.80
N VAL A 57 -0.73 -1.22 10.39
CA VAL A 57 0.48 -0.42 10.66
C VAL A 57 0.45 0.24 12.03
N ASN A 58 1.61 0.32 12.66
CA ASN A 58 1.84 1.02 13.90
C ASN A 58 1.96 2.52 13.63
N TYR A 59 0.85 3.24 13.85
CA TYR A 59 0.73 4.69 13.65
C TYR A 59 -0.16 5.33 14.71
N THR A 60 0.27 6.48 15.23
CA THR A 60 -0.50 7.33 16.14
C THR A 60 -0.95 8.62 15.45
N GLN A 61 -2.20 9.05 15.68
CA GLN A 61 -2.67 10.37 15.22
C GLN A 61 -2.04 11.53 16.01
N LYS A 62 -1.54 11.27 17.24
CA LYS A 62 -1.01 12.32 18.13
C LYS A 62 0.33 12.90 17.66
N LYS A 63 1.08 12.18 16.82
CA LYS A 63 2.37 12.62 16.27
C LYS A 63 2.42 12.23 14.80
N ARG A 64 2.48 13.23 13.91
CA ARG A 64 2.71 13.00 12.48
C ARG A 64 4.04 12.26 12.30
N GLN A 65 4.01 11.21 11.49
CA GLN A 65 5.13 10.28 11.27
C GLN A 65 5.40 10.22 9.77
N LEU A 66 6.68 10.27 9.38
CA LEU A 66 7.06 10.15 7.97
C LEU A 66 6.75 8.74 7.46
N TYR A 67 6.37 8.61 6.19
CA TYR A 67 5.96 7.32 5.65
C TYR A 67 7.07 6.26 5.75
N LYS A 68 8.32 6.65 5.50
CA LYS A 68 9.50 5.78 5.70
C LYS A 68 9.66 5.19 7.11
N ASP A 69 9.08 5.83 8.13
CA ASP A 69 9.26 5.46 9.54
C ASP A 69 8.08 4.63 10.08
N VAL A 70 6.99 4.48 9.32
CA VAL A 70 5.81 3.70 9.71
C VAL A 70 6.10 2.20 9.58
N LYS A 71 5.91 1.47 10.67
CA LYS A 71 6.15 0.01 10.73
C LYS A 71 4.85 -0.77 10.52
N ILE A 72 4.94 -1.91 9.86
CA ILE A 72 3.84 -2.89 9.78
C ILE A 72 3.59 -3.47 11.19
N ALA A 73 2.32 -3.62 11.56
CA ALA A 73 1.91 -4.25 12.81
C ALA A 73 1.65 -5.75 12.56
N ASN A 74 2.50 -6.63 13.07
CA ASN A 74 2.41 -8.08 12.86
C ASN A 74 1.77 -8.83 14.04
N ASP A 75 1.13 -8.11 14.96
CA ASP A 75 0.47 -8.64 16.16
C ASP A 75 -0.72 -9.56 15.82
N TYR A 76 -1.21 -9.49 14.58
CA TYR A 76 -2.20 -10.38 13.99
C TYR A 76 -1.72 -10.87 12.60
N LYS A 77 -2.06 -12.11 12.25
CA LYS A 77 -1.62 -12.81 11.02
C LYS A 77 -2.36 -12.34 9.75
N TRP A 78 -2.33 -11.03 9.48
CA TRP A 78 -3.01 -10.39 8.35
C TRP A 78 -2.61 -10.99 6.99
N GLN A 79 -1.35 -11.43 6.86
CA GLN A 79 -0.82 -12.05 5.64
C GLN A 79 -1.61 -13.29 5.24
N ILE A 80 -2.05 -14.12 6.20
CA ILE A 80 -2.83 -15.34 5.93
C ILE A 80 -4.18 -14.98 5.32
N ASN A 81 -4.85 -13.96 5.85
CA ASN A 81 -6.16 -13.53 5.34
C ASN A 81 -6.05 -12.80 4.00
N HIS A 82 -4.90 -12.16 3.71
CA HIS A 82 -4.61 -11.68 2.37
C HIS A 82 -4.36 -12.86 1.41
N LEU A 83 -3.49 -13.82 1.74
CA LEU A 83 -3.20 -14.99 0.90
C LEU A 83 -4.46 -15.81 0.56
N LYS A 84 -5.35 -16.04 1.54
CA LYS A 84 -6.64 -16.69 1.33
C LYS A 84 -7.55 -15.98 0.32
N SER A 85 -7.36 -14.68 0.08
CA SER A 85 -8.12 -13.95 -0.95
C SER A 85 -7.56 -14.08 -2.37
N TRP A 86 -6.36 -14.65 -2.52
CA TRP A 86 -5.76 -15.03 -3.81
C TRP A 86 -5.88 -16.53 -4.10
N GLN A 87 -6.22 -17.34 -3.09
CA GLN A 87 -6.46 -18.77 -3.23
C GLN A 87 -7.91 -19.03 -3.67
N THR A 88 -8.12 -19.04 -4.98
CA THR A 88 -9.23 -19.76 -5.65
C THR A 88 -8.94 -21.24 -5.72
#